data_AF-A0A9X0WF28-F1
#
_entry.id   AF-A0A9X0WF28-F1
#
_cell.length_a   1.000
_cell.length_b   1.000
_cell.length_c   1.000
_cell.angle_alpha   90.00
_cell.angle_beta   90.00
_cell.angle_gamma   90.00
#
_symmetry.space_group_name_H-M   'P 1'
#
loop_
_entity.id
_entity.type
_entity.pdbx_description
1 polymer ?
#
loop_
_entity_poly.entity_id
_entity_poly.type
_entity_poly.pdbx_seq_one_letter_code
_entity_poly.pdbx_strand_id
1 'polypeptide(L)'
;MIDVTEYFARVSGDPIKDAFAARRPMMPWATKTPVPDEEIGGIWQGLIEGVEPPRDRRLAYVHIPFCTNHCLFCGFYRQRLHDGGSAAFVDLVVEEIQREAQGPGIAARPVQAVYLGGGTPTALDPVDLQRILETLCRQLPLAPDCEVTVEGRVKDFTAEMIDACLAGGANRFSIGVQTFATRVRRRQGRQASGAQVERVVGDLIARDAATVVLDLIYGFPDQTPAIWAEDLRICQALGPDGVDLYALHLIPSAPLRQAVGHGKIPAPADLPQQGELYRIGADALDELGWCQISNSHWARTQRERNRYNRLIKQGADCLAYGAGAGGSIGRYRYSLVGDLDPYRAAIRRGDKPLGTLHVADALAPLRDRLAGGIEVGCLDLTCLETAQAPGLLSALDPLFDQWSQAGLLRRDGSLIHLTRAGRFWSPNLLRALNDICTSRSALAESDCPDPIPNRGEPT
;
A
#
# COMPACT_ATOMS: atom_id res chain seq x y z
N MET A 1 -16.07 -13.87 27.44
CA MET A 1 -15.72 -12.49 27.03
C MET A 1 -14.26 -12.53 26.63
N ILE A 2 -13.89 -12.00 25.46
CA ILE A 2 -12.48 -11.96 25.04
C ILE A 2 -11.78 -10.93 25.92
N ASP A 3 -10.66 -11.32 26.52
CA ASP A 3 -9.81 -10.38 27.24
C ASP A 3 -9.12 -9.46 26.22
N VAL A 4 -9.49 -8.18 26.22
CA VAL A 4 -8.92 -7.16 25.33
C VAL A 4 -7.83 -6.32 26.01
N THR A 5 -7.52 -6.60 27.28
CA THR A 5 -6.60 -5.78 28.08
C THR A 5 -5.17 -5.81 27.57
N GLU A 6 -4.76 -6.86 26.84
CA GLU A 6 -3.44 -6.93 26.20
C GLU A 6 -3.23 -5.89 25.07
N TYR A 7 -4.32 -5.32 24.56
CA TYR A 7 -4.35 -4.31 23.49
C TYR A 7 -4.54 -2.88 24.02
N PHE A 8 -4.62 -2.72 25.33
CA PHE A 8 -4.77 -1.42 25.98
C PHE A 8 -3.53 -0.55 25.75
N ALA A 9 -3.78 0.71 25.39
CA ALA A 9 -2.74 1.71 25.26
C ALA A 9 -2.37 2.30 26.63
N ARG A 10 -1.18 2.86 26.77
CA ARG A 10 -0.84 3.62 27.97
C ARG A 10 -1.55 4.97 27.96
N VAL A 11 -2.34 5.26 28.99
CA VAL A 11 -2.84 6.61 29.25
C VAL A 11 -1.69 7.49 29.71
N SER A 12 -1.41 8.56 28.98
CA SER A 12 -0.21 9.40 29.14
C SER A 12 -0.47 10.85 28.71
N GLY A 13 0.47 11.76 29.00
CA GLY A 13 0.37 13.16 28.57
C GLY A 13 0.69 13.40 27.10
N ASP A 14 1.42 12.48 26.44
CA ASP A 14 1.76 12.54 25.02
C ASP A 14 1.51 11.17 24.36
N PRO A 15 0.27 10.89 23.95
CA PRO A 15 -0.08 9.58 23.38
C PRO A 15 0.60 9.30 22.04
N ILE A 16 1.12 10.31 21.33
CA ILE A 16 1.92 10.08 20.12
C ILE A 16 3.21 9.34 20.48
N LYS A 17 3.84 9.67 21.60
CA LYS A 17 5.12 9.08 22.03
C LYS A 17 4.95 7.82 22.87
N ASP A 18 3.96 7.83 23.76
CA ASP A 18 3.94 6.92 24.91
C ASP A 18 2.85 5.85 24.86
N ALA A 19 1.88 5.94 23.94
CA ALA A 19 0.72 5.04 23.93
C ALA A 19 1.09 3.56 23.81
N PHE A 20 2.17 3.25 23.09
CA PHE A 20 2.70 1.89 22.97
C PHE A 20 4.22 1.88 23.00
N ALA A 21 4.82 0.84 23.59
CA ALA A 21 6.28 0.68 23.64
C ALA A 21 6.91 0.32 22.28
N ALA A 22 6.14 -0.28 21.37
CA ALA A 22 6.63 -0.73 20.08
C ALA A 22 5.52 -0.77 19.02
N ARG A 23 5.93 -0.75 17.75
CA ARG A 23 5.06 -1.02 16.60
C ARG A 23 4.72 -2.51 16.54
N ARG A 24 3.44 -2.83 16.33
CA ARG A 24 2.97 -4.21 16.09
C ARG A 24 2.39 -4.31 14.68
N PRO A 25 3.22 -4.39 13.63
CA PRO A 25 2.72 -4.50 12.26
C PRO A 25 2.02 -5.85 12.03
N MET A 26 1.01 -5.86 11.17
CA MET A 26 0.36 -7.09 10.74
C MET A 26 0.97 -7.59 9.42
N MET A 27 1.29 -8.89 9.36
CA MET A 27 1.73 -9.51 8.11
C MET A 27 0.54 -9.72 7.17
N PRO A 28 0.63 -9.36 5.87
CA PRO A 28 -0.50 -9.45 4.95
C PRO A 28 -1.11 -10.85 4.77
N TRP A 29 -0.37 -11.92 5.06
CA TRP A 29 -0.80 -13.32 4.89
C TRP A 29 -1.25 -14.01 6.17
N ALA A 30 -1.16 -13.35 7.33
CA ALA A 30 -1.32 -14.01 8.64
C ALA A 30 -2.65 -14.75 8.84
N THR A 31 -3.70 -14.42 8.07
CA THR A 31 -5.06 -14.97 8.21
C THR A 31 -5.52 -15.71 6.94
N LYS A 32 -4.58 -16.20 6.11
CA LYS A 32 -4.90 -16.81 4.81
C LYS A 32 -4.30 -18.20 4.71
N THR A 33 -5.03 -19.10 4.08
CA THR A 33 -4.60 -20.48 3.87
C THR A 33 -3.91 -20.58 2.51
N PRO A 34 -2.69 -21.13 2.42
CA PRO A 34 -2.04 -21.37 1.13
C PRO A 34 -2.82 -22.43 0.35
N VAL A 35 -2.91 -22.24 -0.96
CA VAL A 35 -3.49 -23.23 -1.89
C VAL A 35 -2.38 -24.15 -2.40
N PRO A 36 -2.59 -25.47 -2.50
CA PRO A 36 -1.63 -26.41 -3.08
C PRO A 36 -1.28 -26.07 -4.54
N ASP A 37 0.00 -26.22 -4.91
CA ASP A 37 0.53 -25.79 -6.22
C ASP A 37 -0.24 -26.41 -7.41
N GLU A 38 -0.66 -27.68 -7.28
CA GLU A 38 -1.42 -28.41 -8.29
C GLU A 38 -2.84 -27.85 -8.53
N GLU A 39 -3.42 -27.14 -7.57
CA GLU A 39 -4.76 -26.56 -7.67
C GLU A 39 -4.73 -25.13 -8.25
N ILE A 40 -3.59 -24.44 -8.16
CA ILE A 40 -3.44 -23.02 -8.52
C ILE A 40 -3.89 -22.76 -9.97
N GLY A 41 -3.48 -23.60 -10.92
CA GLY A 41 -3.83 -23.42 -12.33
C GLY A 41 -5.33 -23.53 -12.59
N GLY A 42 -6.00 -24.51 -11.99
CA GLY A 42 -7.45 -24.69 -12.12
C GLY A 42 -8.24 -23.55 -11.47
N ILE A 43 -7.82 -23.11 -10.28
CA ILE A 43 -8.42 -21.96 -9.61
C ILE A 43 -8.26 -20.70 -10.46
N TRP A 44 -7.07 -20.44 -10.99
CA TRP A 44 -6.84 -19.27 -11.83
C TRP A 44 -7.74 -19.24 -13.06
N GLN A 45 -7.91 -20.37 -13.75
CA GLN A 45 -8.83 -20.44 -14.89
C GLN A 45 -10.26 -20.09 -14.50
N GLY A 46 -10.76 -20.63 -13.38
CA GLY A 46 -12.08 -20.27 -12.85
C GLY A 46 -12.22 -18.77 -12.55
N LEU A 47 -11.17 -18.11 -12.05
CA LEU A 47 -11.17 -16.66 -11.80
C LEU A 47 -11.28 -15.86 -13.10
N ILE A 48 -10.54 -16.26 -14.13
CA ILE A 48 -10.56 -15.60 -15.45
C ILE A 48 -11.89 -15.86 -16.18
N GLU A 49 -12.50 -17.02 -15.97
CA GLU A 49 -13.84 -17.37 -16.48
C GLU A 49 -14.99 -16.68 -15.71
N GLY A 50 -14.69 -16.03 -14.57
CA GLY A 50 -15.68 -15.28 -13.79
C GLY A 50 -16.55 -16.15 -12.88
N VAL A 51 -16.05 -17.31 -12.46
CA VAL A 51 -16.75 -18.21 -11.53
C VAL A 51 -16.90 -17.58 -10.14
N GLU A 52 -15.92 -16.78 -9.71
CA GLU A 52 -16.01 -16.05 -8.45
C GLU A 52 -16.77 -14.73 -8.64
N PRO A 53 -17.74 -14.40 -7.77
CA PRO A 53 -18.45 -13.14 -7.84
C PRO A 53 -17.46 -11.99 -7.67
N PRO A 54 -17.41 -11.03 -8.62
CA PRO A 54 -16.48 -9.92 -8.52
C PRO A 54 -16.83 -9.01 -7.36
N ARG A 55 -15.82 -8.47 -6.67
CA ARG A 55 -16.04 -7.41 -5.69
C ARG A 55 -16.48 -6.11 -6.39
N ASP A 56 -17.08 -5.21 -5.62
CA ASP A 56 -17.62 -3.94 -6.13
C ASP A 56 -16.55 -3.03 -6.75
N ARG A 57 -15.29 -3.17 -6.34
CA ARG A 57 -14.17 -2.31 -6.74
C ARG A 57 -13.00 -3.16 -7.23
N ARG A 58 -12.35 -2.69 -8.29
CA ARG A 58 -11.25 -3.32 -9.01
C ARG A 58 -10.14 -2.31 -9.34
N LEU A 59 -8.92 -2.75 -9.15
CA LEU A 59 -7.68 -2.04 -9.41
C LEU A 59 -6.84 -2.84 -10.42
N ALA A 60 -5.84 -2.19 -10.99
CA ALA A 60 -4.74 -2.87 -11.67
C ALA A 60 -3.40 -2.39 -11.13
N TYR A 61 -2.44 -3.30 -11.01
CA TYR A 61 -1.08 -3.03 -10.56
C TYR A 61 -0.09 -3.64 -11.55
N VAL A 62 0.90 -2.85 -11.95
CA VAL A 62 2.02 -3.33 -12.75
C VAL A 62 3.30 -3.17 -11.95
N HIS A 63 3.97 -4.28 -11.68
CA HIS A 63 5.25 -4.28 -11.00
C HIS A 63 6.40 -4.17 -12.00
N ILE A 64 7.21 -3.13 -11.84
CA ILE A 64 8.44 -2.93 -12.60
C ILE A 64 9.62 -3.24 -11.67
N PRO A 65 10.31 -4.39 -11.82
CA PRO A 65 11.28 -4.88 -10.83
C PRO A 65 12.66 -4.17 -10.92
N PHE A 66 12.78 -3.12 -11.73
CA PHE A 66 14.06 -2.49 -12.03
C PHE A 66 14.29 -1.24 -11.20
N CYS A 67 15.54 -1.06 -10.77
CA CYS A 67 16.03 0.18 -10.19
C CYS A 67 17.42 0.45 -10.77
N THR A 68 17.75 1.69 -11.09
CA THR A 68 19.13 2.00 -11.50
C THR A 68 20.13 1.75 -10.36
N ASN A 69 19.69 1.94 -9.11
CA ASN A 69 20.52 1.77 -7.91
C ASN A 69 19.68 1.49 -6.66
N HIS A 70 20.27 0.74 -5.72
CA HIS A 70 19.66 0.38 -4.44
C HIS A 70 19.72 1.53 -3.43
N CYS A 71 18.55 2.08 -3.05
CA CYS A 71 18.45 2.99 -1.91
C CYS A 71 18.64 2.19 -0.62
N LEU A 72 19.44 2.69 0.33
CA LEU A 72 19.79 1.90 1.51
C LEU A 72 18.59 1.51 2.38
N PHE A 73 17.54 2.34 2.42
CA PHE A 73 16.32 2.08 3.20
C PHE A 73 15.33 1.16 2.48
N CYS A 74 15.50 0.90 1.19
CA CYS A 74 14.46 0.33 0.34
C CYS A 74 14.49 -1.21 0.39
N GLY A 75 13.33 -1.80 0.71
CA GLY A 75 13.10 -3.25 0.65
C GLY A 75 12.60 -3.77 -0.71
N PHE A 76 12.26 -2.86 -1.65
CA PHE A 76 11.70 -3.21 -2.96
C PHE A 76 12.74 -3.39 -4.07
N TYR A 77 14.03 -3.15 -3.81
CA TYR A 77 15.06 -3.32 -4.82
C TYR A 77 15.19 -4.81 -5.16
N ARG A 78 15.04 -5.15 -6.45
CA ARG A 78 15.27 -6.50 -6.97
C ARG A 78 16.56 -6.52 -7.78
N GLN A 79 16.58 -5.77 -8.88
CA GLN A 79 17.68 -5.84 -9.84
C GLN A 79 17.85 -4.55 -10.64
N ARG A 80 19.00 -4.43 -11.31
CA ARG A 80 19.30 -3.36 -12.25
C ARG A 80 18.80 -3.74 -13.65
N LEU A 81 18.35 -2.75 -14.41
CA LEU A 81 18.04 -2.95 -15.83
C LEU A 81 19.34 -2.99 -16.64
N HIS A 82 19.47 -3.98 -17.53
CA HIS A 82 20.55 -4.10 -18.49
C HIS A 82 20.12 -3.53 -19.86
N ASP A 83 21.08 -3.14 -20.70
CA ASP A 83 20.81 -2.58 -22.03
C ASP A 83 19.94 -3.53 -22.88
N GLY A 84 18.92 -3.00 -23.55
CA GLY A 84 17.92 -3.78 -24.30
C GLY A 84 16.93 -4.58 -23.43
N GLY A 85 17.09 -4.56 -22.10
CA GLY A 85 16.21 -5.26 -21.17
C GLY A 85 14.82 -4.64 -21.02
N SER A 86 14.68 -3.34 -21.34
CA SER A 86 13.41 -2.60 -21.25
C SER A 86 12.35 -3.22 -22.16
N ALA A 87 12.58 -3.15 -23.48
CA ALA A 87 11.66 -3.67 -24.49
C ALA A 87 11.34 -5.16 -24.28
N ALA A 88 12.36 -5.98 -24.00
CA ALA A 88 12.20 -7.42 -23.80
C ALA A 88 11.39 -7.80 -22.55
N PHE A 89 11.31 -6.92 -21.54
CA PHE A 89 10.44 -7.09 -20.39
C PHE A 89 9.03 -6.56 -20.69
N VAL A 90 8.94 -5.40 -21.33
CA VAL A 90 7.67 -4.76 -21.71
C VAL A 90 6.86 -5.64 -22.66
N ASP A 91 7.51 -6.31 -23.61
CA ASP A 91 6.84 -7.27 -24.50
C ASP A 91 6.11 -8.35 -23.69
N LEU A 92 6.73 -8.89 -22.64
CA LEU A 92 6.13 -9.92 -21.78
C LEU A 92 4.93 -9.37 -21.00
N VAL A 93 5.05 -8.17 -20.45
CA VAL A 93 3.96 -7.51 -19.69
C VAL A 93 2.78 -7.19 -20.60
N VAL A 94 3.04 -6.69 -21.81
CA VAL A 94 2.00 -6.41 -22.81
C VAL A 94 1.30 -7.70 -23.22
N GLU A 95 2.04 -8.78 -23.46
CA GLU A 95 1.49 -10.10 -23.80
C GLU A 95 0.64 -10.69 -22.65
N GLU A 96 1.07 -10.49 -21.40
CA GLU A 96 0.33 -10.86 -20.19
C GLU A 96 -1.02 -10.12 -20.12
N ILE A 97 -0.99 -8.79 -20.22
CA ILE A 97 -2.21 -7.94 -20.15
C ILE A 97 -3.19 -8.31 -21.26
N GLN A 98 -2.71 -8.45 -22.51
CA GLN A 98 -3.55 -8.73 -23.66
C GLN A 98 -4.28 -10.07 -23.55
N ARG A 99 -3.61 -11.10 -23.02
CA ARG A 99 -4.22 -12.42 -22.82
C ARG A 99 -5.31 -12.39 -21.76
N GLU A 100 -5.02 -11.82 -20.61
CA GLU A 100 -6.00 -11.81 -19.50
C GLU A 100 -7.19 -10.91 -19.76
N ALA A 101 -7.00 -9.80 -20.48
CA ALA A 101 -8.08 -8.87 -20.82
C ALA A 101 -9.24 -9.53 -21.60
N GLN A 102 -8.99 -10.65 -22.28
CA GLN A 102 -10.04 -11.40 -23.00
C GLN A 102 -10.92 -12.24 -22.08
N GLY A 103 -10.53 -12.46 -20.83
CA GLY A 103 -11.29 -13.26 -19.87
C GLY A 103 -12.57 -12.56 -19.41
N PRO A 104 -13.73 -13.24 -19.38
CA PRO A 104 -14.98 -12.62 -18.94
C PRO A 104 -14.92 -12.11 -17.49
N GLY A 105 -14.19 -12.80 -16.60
CA GLY A 105 -13.96 -12.35 -15.22
C GLY A 105 -13.22 -11.01 -15.13
N ILE A 106 -12.37 -10.71 -16.11
CA ILE A 106 -11.62 -9.45 -16.23
C ILE A 106 -12.47 -8.36 -16.89
N ALA A 107 -13.19 -8.68 -17.97
CA ALA A 107 -14.02 -7.72 -18.69
C ALA A 107 -15.27 -7.27 -17.90
N ALA A 108 -15.72 -8.04 -16.91
CA ALA A 108 -17.00 -7.83 -16.23
C ALA A 108 -17.12 -6.54 -15.38
N ARG A 109 -16.02 -5.91 -14.96
CA ARG A 109 -16.07 -4.76 -14.03
C ARG A 109 -15.04 -3.70 -14.37
N PRO A 110 -15.39 -2.41 -14.21
CA PRO A 110 -14.47 -1.34 -14.49
C PRO A 110 -13.31 -1.27 -13.48
N VAL A 111 -12.13 -0.89 -13.94
CA VAL A 111 -10.94 -0.63 -13.13
C VAL A 111 -10.94 0.83 -12.68
N GLN A 112 -11.01 1.10 -11.37
CA GLN A 112 -11.07 2.47 -10.83
C GLN A 112 -9.72 3.16 -10.70
N ALA A 113 -8.64 2.39 -10.55
CA ALA A 113 -7.29 2.92 -10.58
C ALA A 113 -6.26 1.88 -11.05
N VAL A 114 -5.27 2.37 -11.78
CA VAL A 114 -4.11 1.65 -12.27
C VAL A 114 -2.88 2.23 -11.60
N TYR A 115 -1.96 1.38 -11.13
CA TYR A 115 -0.76 1.82 -10.45
C TYR A 115 0.47 1.08 -10.97
N LEU A 116 1.43 1.83 -11.48
CA LEU A 116 2.72 1.32 -11.92
C LEU A 116 3.75 1.66 -10.83
N GLY A 117 4.38 0.63 -10.26
CA GLY A 117 5.33 0.82 -9.17
C GLY A 117 6.30 -0.35 -9.01
N GLY A 118 6.85 -0.51 -7.81
CA GLY A 118 7.72 -1.63 -7.46
C GLY A 118 9.16 -1.17 -7.23
N GLY A 119 10.04 -1.42 -8.20
CA GLY A 119 11.36 -0.81 -8.23
C GLY A 119 11.23 0.67 -8.59
N THR A 120 11.23 0.98 -9.88
CA THR A 120 11.02 2.33 -10.42
C THR A 120 10.52 2.19 -11.86
N PRO A 121 9.25 2.48 -12.17
CA PRO A 121 8.72 2.45 -13.54
C PRO A 121 9.53 3.28 -14.52
N THR A 122 9.97 4.47 -14.10
CA THR A 122 10.82 5.37 -14.88
C THR A 122 12.25 4.86 -15.12
N ALA A 123 12.60 3.66 -14.63
CA ALA A 123 13.83 2.99 -15.04
C ALA A 123 13.72 2.34 -16.43
N LEU A 124 12.50 2.15 -16.95
CA LEU A 124 12.27 1.72 -18.33
C LEU A 124 12.53 2.88 -19.30
N ASP A 125 12.70 2.57 -20.58
CA ASP A 125 12.77 3.58 -21.62
C ASP A 125 11.39 4.26 -21.80
N PRO A 126 11.33 5.59 -22.09
CA PRO A 126 10.07 6.32 -22.21
C PRO A 126 9.05 5.66 -23.14
N VAL A 127 9.48 5.24 -24.33
CA VAL A 127 8.63 4.58 -25.33
C VAL A 127 8.06 3.26 -24.83
N ASP A 128 8.81 2.52 -24.03
CA ASP A 128 8.37 1.23 -23.49
C ASP A 128 7.36 1.41 -22.34
N LEU A 129 7.57 2.40 -21.47
CA LEU A 129 6.60 2.73 -20.44
C LEU A 129 5.28 3.23 -21.05
N GLN A 130 5.35 4.05 -22.10
CA GLN A 130 4.18 4.47 -22.87
C GLN A 130 3.43 3.26 -23.44
N ARG A 131 4.12 2.28 -24.03
CA ARG A 131 3.49 1.06 -24.57
C ARG A 131 2.72 0.26 -23.52
N ILE A 132 3.22 0.17 -22.29
CA ILE A 132 2.49 -0.47 -21.17
C ILE A 132 1.20 0.31 -20.87
N LEU A 133 1.32 1.63 -20.69
CA LEU A 133 0.19 2.50 -20.34
C LEU A 133 -0.91 2.47 -21.41
N GLU A 134 -0.54 2.59 -22.68
CA GLU A 134 -1.49 2.50 -23.80
C GLU A 134 -2.16 1.12 -23.86
N THR A 135 -1.42 0.06 -23.55
CA THR A 135 -1.98 -1.29 -23.52
C THR A 135 -2.99 -1.44 -22.39
N LEU A 136 -2.70 -0.95 -21.19
CA LEU A 136 -3.64 -0.95 -20.07
C LEU A 136 -4.92 -0.17 -20.42
N CYS A 137 -4.78 1.03 -21.00
CA CYS A 137 -5.90 1.86 -21.40
C CYS A 137 -6.76 1.24 -22.50
N ARG A 138 -6.15 0.50 -23.43
CA ARG A 138 -6.86 -0.14 -24.55
C ARG A 138 -7.50 -1.48 -24.18
N GLN A 139 -6.87 -2.26 -23.30
CA GLN A 139 -7.26 -3.64 -23.03
C GLN A 139 -8.12 -3.79 -21.77
N LEU A 140 -7.86 -3.01 -20.73
CA LEU A 140 -8.64 -3.12 -19.49
C LEU A 140 -9.89 -2.25 -19.56
N PRO A 141 -11.01 -2.67 -18.95
CA PRO A 141 -12.22 -1.86 -18.88
C PRO A 141 -12.00 -0.72 -17.87
N LEU A 142 -11.29 0.35 -18.22
CA LEU A 142 -11.05 1.45 -17.29
C LEU A 142 -12.34 2.22 -17.00
N ALA A 143 -12.54 2.64 -15.75
CA ALA A 143 -13.60 3.58 -15.40
C ALA A 143 -13.37 4.92 -16.13
N PRO A 144 -14.42 5.69 -16.47
CA PRO A 144 -14.27 6.98 -17.15
C PRO A 144 -13.36 7.98 -16.41
N ASP A 145 -13.30 7.88 -15.07
CA ASP A 145 -12.49 8.73 -14.21
C ASP A 145 -11.33 7.96 -13.53
N CYS A 146 -10.86 6.90 -14.19
CA CYS A 146 -9.76 6.05 -13.70
C CYS A 146 -8.52 6.87 -13.36
N GLU A 147 -7.96 6.63 -12.17
CA GLU A 147 -6.68 7.20 -11.77
C GLU A 147 -5.56 6.30 -12.28
N VAL A 148 -4.66 6.82 -13.12
CA VAL A 148 -3.52 6.08 -13.66
C VAL A 148 -2.24 6.69 -13.08
N THR A 149 -1.68 6.02 -12.08
CA THR A 149 -0.50 6.47 -11.35
C THR A 149 0.77 5.83 -11.90
N VAL A 150 1.79 6.67 -12.15
CA VAL A 150 3.16 6.23 -12.38
C VAL A 150 4.05 6.68 -11.24
N GLU A 151 4.66 5.73 -10.54
CA GLU A 151 5.76 6.04 -9.61
C GLU A 151 7.02 6.41 -10.36
N GLY A 152 7.84 7.24 -9.72
CA GLY A 152 9.25 7.14 -10.01
C GLY A 152 10.16 8.09 -9.27
N ARG A 153 11.37 8.19 -9.81
CA ARG A 153 12.47 8.90 -9.18
C ARG A 153 12.74 10.17 -9.96
N VAL A 154 12.94 11.26 -9.21
CA VAL A 154 13.35 12.56 -9.75
C VAL A 154 14.42 12.47 -10.85
N LYS A 155 15.45 11.65 -10.68
CA LYS A 155 16.55 11.57 -11.65
C LYS A 155 16.16 10.96 -13.01
N ASP A 156 15.09 10.16 -13.04
CA ASP A 156 14.62 9.41 -14.19
C ASP A 156 13.36 10.07 -14.81
N PHE A 157 12.87 11.16 -14.20
CA PHE A 157 11.78 12.00 -14.69
C PHE A 157 12.31 13.10 -15.64
N THR A 158 12.74 12.68 -16.83
CA THR A 158 13.08 13.63 -17.92
C THR A 158 11.82 14.20 -18.56
N ALA A 159 11.96 15.28 -19.34
CA ALA A 159 10.85 15.83 -20.12
C ALA A 159 10.20 14.78 -21.03
N GLU A 160 11.04 14.00 -21.75
CA GLU A 160 10.61 12.90 -22.62
C GLU A 160 9.85 11.81 -21.85
N MET A 161 10.33 11.43 -20.66
CA MET A 161 9.65 10.44 -19.82
C MET A 161 8.25 10.93 -19.38
N ILE A 162 8.15 12.20 -18.98
CA ILE A 162 6.86 12.80 -18.59
C ILE A 162 5.90 12.81 -19.78
N ASP A 163 6.37 13.26 -20.94
CA ASP A 163 5.56 13.33 -22.16
C ASP A 163 5.06 11.95 -22.58
N ALA A 164 5.93 10.93 -22.53
CA ALA A 164 5.58 9.54 -22.82
C ALA A 164 4.53 8.98 -21.85
N CYS A 165 4.64 9.29 -20.55
CA CYS A 165 3.66 8.86 -19.56
C CYS A 165 2.29 9.51 -19.78
N LEU A 166 2.27 10.83 -20.02
CA LEU A 166 1.04 11.58 -20.30
C LEU A 166 0.38 11.08 -21.59
N ALA A 167 1.16 10.89 -22.66
CA ALA A 167 0.69 10.35 -23.93
C ALA A 167 0.12 8.92 -23.77
N GLY A 168 0.71 8.11 -22.88
CA GLY A 168 0.22 6.78 -22.54
C GLY A 168 -1.06 6.76 -21.70
N GLY A 169 -1.50 7.91 -21.18
CA GLY A 169 -2.73 8.04 -20.36
C GLY A 169 -2.50 8.14 -18.85
N ALA A 170 -1.25 8.30 -18.39
CA ALA A 170 -1.00 8.61 -16.98
C ALA A 170 -1.60 9.98 -16.63
N ASN A 171 -2.27 10.07 -15.49
CA ASN A 171 -2.87 11.30 -14.98
C ASN A 171 -2.50 11.61 -13.53
N ARG A 172 -1.65 10.79 -12.92
CA ARG A 172 -1.10 10.98 -11.58
C ARG A 172 0.36 10.51 -11.51
N PHE A 173 1.21 11.29 -10.87
CA PHE A 173 2.62 10.95 -10.61
C PHE A 173 2.90 10.89 -9.12
N SER A 174 3.51 9.79 -8.66
CA SER A 174 4.05 9.67 -7.30
C SER A 174 5.56 9.76 -7.35
N ILE A 175 6.12 10.87 -6.91
CA ILE A 175 7.53 11.17 -7.04
C ILE A 175 8.22 10.91 -5.71
N GLY A 176 9.08 9.89 -5.70
CA GLY A 176 9.94 9.63 -4.55
C GLY A 176 10.95 10.76 -4.39
N VAL A 177 10.76 11.67 -3.43
CA VAL A 177 11.72 12.71 -3.04
C VAL A 177 12.53 12.27 -1.79
N GLN A 178 11.81 11.77 -0.80
CA GLN A 178 12.15 11.39 0.57
C GLN A 178 12.63 12.55 1.45
N THR A 179 13.56 13.36 0.95
CA THR A 179 14.09 14.56 1.60
C THR A 179 14.77 15.42 0.54
N PHE A 180 14.76 16.74 0.72
CA PHE A 180 15.49 17.70 -0.12
C PHE A 180 16.92 17.93 0.41
N ALA A 181 17.21 17.58 1.66
CA ALA A 181 18.53 17.74 2.25
C ALA A 181 19.60 16.87 1.57
N THR A 182 20.41 17.47 0.70
CA THR A 182 21.44 16.81 -0.13
C THR A 182 22.30 15.80 0.64
N ARG A 183 22.75 16.16 1.85
CA ARG A 183 23.60 15.29 2.69
C ARG A 183 22.86 14.02 3.13
N VAL A 184 21.61 14.14 3.57
CA VAL A 184 20.76 13.01 3.98
C VAL A 184 20.46 12.14 2.76
N ARG A 185 20.09 12.74 1.63
CA ARG A 185 19.81 12.01 0.38
C ARG A 185 20.99 11.15 -0.09
N ARG A 186 22.18 11.74 -0.19
CA ARG A 186 23.38 11.04 -0.66
C ARG A 186 23.76 9.87 0.24
N ARG A 187 23.59 10.04 1.56
CA ARG A 187 23.76 8.95 2.53
C ARG A 187 22.81 7.78 2.28
N GLN A 188 21.66 8.00 1.66
CA GLN A 188 20.69 6.96 1.32
C GLN A 188 20.85 6.40 -0.10
N GLY A 189 21.97 6.72 -0.77
CA GLY A 189 22.23 6.28 -2.14
C GLY A 189 21.51 7.12 -3.20
N ARG A 190 20.93 8.26 -2.83
CA ARG A 190 20.23 9.16 -3.78
C ARG A 190 21.16 10.31 -4.18
N GLN A 191 21.69 10.26 -5.39
CA GLN A 191 22.84 11.11 -5.80
C GLN A 191 22.52 12.59 -6.06
N ALA A 192 21.31 12.89 -6.58
CA ALA A 192 20.91 14.26 -6.89
C ALA A 192 21.04 15.22 -5.68
N SER A 193 21.28 16.51 -5.91
CA SER A 193 21.18 17.51 -4.85
C SER A 193 19.71 17.91 -4.60
N GLY A 194 19.44 18.56 -3.46
CA GLY A 194 18.16 19.20 -3.18
C GLY A 194 17.73 20.17 -4.27
N ALA A 195 18.62 21.07 -4.67
CA ALA A 195 18.35 22.02 -5.76
C ALA A 195 18.03 21.37 -7.12
N GLN A 196 18.62 20.20 -7.42
CA GLN A 196 18.25 19.44 -8.62
C GLN A 196 16.86 18.83 -8.49
N VAL A 197 16.52 18.32 -7.30
CA VAL A 197 15.20 17.78 -7.00
C VAL A 197 14.12 18.85 -7.10
N GLU A 198 14.33 20.00 -6.45
CA GLU A 198 13.42 21.14 -6.48
C GLU A 198 13.13 21.59 -7.91
N ARG A 199 14.16 21.68 -8.76
CA ARG A 199 13.99 22.06 -10.16
C ARG A 199 13.13 21.05 -10.93
N VAL A 200 13.47 19.77 -10.90
CA VAL A 200 12.74 18.74 -11.66
C VAL A 200 11.29 18.63 -11.19
N VAL A 201 11.06 18.68 -9.87
CA VAL A 201 9.70 18.65 -9.31
C VAL A 201 8.94 19.93 -9.68
N GLY A 202 9.57 21.09 -9.60
CA GLY A 202 8.98 22.37 -10.02
C GLY A 202 8.59 22.36 -11.49
N ASP A 203 9.46 21.87 -12.37
CA ASP A 203 9.20 21.73 -13.80
C ASP A 203 8.03 20.78 -14.08
N LEU A 204 7.93 19.67 -13.34
CA LEU A 204 6.81 18.73 -13.44
C LEU A 204 5.48 19.36 -13.00
N ILE A 205 5.47 20.04 -11.85
CA ILE A 205 4.27 20.70 -11.31
C ILE A 205 3.82 21.83 -12.26
N ALA A 206 4.77 22.62 -12.78
CA ALA A 206 4.48 23.75 -13.67
C ALA A 206 3.83 23.33 -14.99
N ARG A 207 3.94 22.06 -15.40
CA ARG A 207 3.24 21.53 -16.58
C ARG A 207 1.73 21.40 -16.36
N ASP A 208 1.27 21.26 -15.11
CA ASP A 208 -0.14 21.18 -14.71
C ASP A 208 -0.99 20.07 -15.39
N ALA A 209 -0.34 19.14 -16.11
CA ALA A 209 -1.01 18.14 -16.94
C ALA A 209 -1.49 16.89 -16.17
N ALA A 210 -1.02 16.68 -14.95
CA ALA A 210 -1.34 15.53 -14.11
C ALA A 210 -1.29 15.91 -12.63
N THR A 211 -1.97 15.13 -11.80
CA THR A 211 -1.85 15.26 -10.34
C THR A 211 -0.45 14.86 -9.90
N VAL A 212 0.24 15.70 -9.11
CA VAL A 212 1.60 15.41 -8.63
C VAL A 212 1.61 15.21 -7.12
N VAL A 213 2.17 14.08 -6.68
CA VAL A 213 2.39 13.74 -5.27
C VAL A 213 3.87 13.57 -5.00
N LEU A 214 4.33 14.06 -3.85
CA LEU A 214 5.70 13.86 -3.38
C LEU A 214 5.74 12.90 -2.19
N ASP A 215 6.57 11.87 -2.27
CA ASP A 215 6.81 10.98 -1.13
C ASP A 215 7.95 11.53 -0.28
N LEU A 216 7.68 11.83 0.99
CA LEU A 216 8.67 12.25 1.99
C LEU A 216 8.83 11.19 3.08
N ILE A 217 10.04 11.05 3.60
CA ILE A 217 10.35 10.14 4.69
C ILE A 217 10.98 10.93 5.83
N TYR A 218 10.42 10.80 7.04
CA TYR A 218 10.97 11.35 8.26
C TYR A 218 11.65 10.28 9.11
N GLY A 219 12.64 10.71 9.89
CA GLY A 219 13.40 9.86 10.81
C GLY A 219 14.67 9.26 10.24
N PHE A 220 15.19 9.79 9.12
CA PHE A 220 16.49 9.35 8.58
C PHE A 220 17.66 9.63 9.54
N PRO A 221 18.76 8.84 9.45
CA PRO A 221 20.00 9.20 10.12
C PRO A 221 20.46 10.62 9.73
N ASP A 222 20.81 11.40 10.74
CA ASP A 222 21.19 12.82 10.67
C ASP A 222 20.11 13.78 10.11
N GLN A 223 18.85 13.37 10.02
CA GLN A 223 17.73 14.26 9.70
C GLN A 223 17.23 14.89 11.01
N THR A 224 17.60 16.14 11.25
CA THR A 224 17.13 16.89 12.42
C THR A 224 15.71 17.43 12.21
N PRO A 225 14.99 17.81 13.28
CA PRO A 225 13.69 18.47 13.15
C PRO A 225 13.73 19.72 12.27
N ALA A 226 14.84 20.48 12.30
CA ALA A 226 15.03 21.65 11.43
C ALA A 226 15.17 21.26 9.94
N ILE A 227 15.89 20.17 9.64
CA ILE A 227 15.96 19.63 8.27
C ILE A 227 14.58 19.17 7.80
N TRP A 228 13.82 18.51 8.67
CA TRP A 228 12.47 18.05 8.35
C TRP A 228 11.50 19.21 8.10
N ALA A 229 11.53 20.24 8.94
CA ALA A 229 10.74 21.45 8.75
C ALA A 229 11.09 22.16 7.43
N GLU A 230 12.38 22.18 7.06
CA GLU A 230 12.82 22.72 5.77
C GLU A 230 12.33 21.88 4.57
N ASP A 231 12.35 20.55 4.67
CA ASP A 231 11.81 19.67 3.64
C ASP A 231 10.31 19.95 3.39
N LEU A 232 9.53 20.17 4.46
CA LEU A 232 8.11 20.53 4.41
C LEU A 232 7.90 21.92 3.79
N ARG A 233 8.72 22.91 4.19
CA ARG A 233 8.67 24.27 3.64
C ARG A 233 8.95 24.28 2.14
N ILE A 234 9.93 23.50 1.68
CA ILE A 234 10.24 23.35 0.25
C ILE A 234 9.08 22.67 -0.48
N CYS A 235 8.56 21.55 0.06
CA CYS A 235 7.40 20.85 -0.51
C CYS A 235 6.21 21.80 -0.69
N GLN A 236 5.89 22.58 0.34
CA GLN A 236 4.84 23.59 0.29
C GLN A 236 5.10 24.64 -0.79
N ALA A 237 6.32 25.17 -0.87
CA ALA A 237 6.68 26.19 -1.85
C ALA A 237 6.57 25.71 -3.30
N LEU A 238 6.84 24.42 -3.54
CA LEU A 238 6.67 23.78 -4.86
C LEU A 238 5.19 23.55 -5.20
N GLY A 239 4.33 23.38 -4.20
CA GLY A 239 2.88 23.29 -4.37
C GLY A 239 2.35 22.04 -5.09
N PRO A 240 2.80 20.81 -4.76
CA PRO A 240 2.22 19.59 -5.35
C PRO A 240 0.74 19.44 -4.95
N ASP A 241 -0.02 18.59 -5.65
CA ASP A 241 -1.41 18.31 -5.32
C ASP A 241 -1.56 17.47 -4.05
N GLY A 242 -0.54 16.66 -3.73
CA GLY A 242 -0.49 15.86 -2.51
C GLY A 242 0.92 15.57 -2.01
N VAL A 243 1.00 15.07 -0.79
CA VAL A 243 2.26 14.66 -0.16
C VAL A 243 2.01 13.44 0.73
N ASP A 244 2.93 12.49 0.66
CA ASP A 244 3.00 11.38 1.61
C ASP A 244 4.08 11.63 2.67
N LEU A 245 3.74 11.43 3.94
CA LEU A 245 4.67 11.47 5.06
C LEU A 245 4.84 10.06 5.64
N TYR A 246 5.95 9.41 5.31
CA TYR A 246 6.27 8.08 5.80
C TYR A 246 7.30 8.09 6.92
N ALA A 247 7.09 7.28 7.96
CA ALA A 247 8.13 6.98 8.93
C ALA A 247 9.22 6.13 8.28
N LEU A 248 10.49 6.40 8.59
CA LEU A 248 11.55 5.48 8.23
C LEU A 248 11.38 4.16 8.99
N HIS A 249 11.27 3.07 8.24
CA HIS A 249 11.32 1.71 8.77
C HIS A 249 12.67 1.05 8.45
N LEU A 250 13.34 0.51 9.48
CA LEU A 250 14.54 -0.31 9.29
C LEU A 250 14.15 -1.73 8.86
N ILE A 251 13.90 -1.88 7.57
CA ILE A 251 13.54 -3.17 6.96
C ILE A 251 14.67 -4.19 7.22
N PRO A 252 14.36 -5.41 7.72
CA PRO A 252 15.36 -6.44 8.03
C PRO A 252 16.39 -6.71 6.93
N SER A 253 15.92 -6.79 5.67
CA SER A 253 16.74 -7.08 4.50
C SER A 253 17.43 -5.85 3.88
N ALA A 254 17.14 -4.63 4.35
CA ALA A 254 17.63 -3.42 3.71
C ALA A 254 19.09 -3.09 4.14
N PRO A 255 19.94 -2.59 3.24
CA PRO A 255 21.33 -2.23 3.53
C PRO A 255 21.50 -1.25 4.70
N LEU A 256 20.54 -0.35 4.90
CA LEU A 256 20.57 0.63 5.98
C LEU A 256 20.62 -0.05 7.35
N ARG A 257 19.85 -1.11 7.57
CA ARG A 257 19.84 -1.81 8.86
C ARG A 257 21.18 -2.46 9.17
N GLN A 258 21.81 -3.07 8.16
CA GLN A 258 23.16 -3.63 8.30
C GLN A 258 24.20 -2.55 8.57
N ALA A 259 24.13 -1.41 7.86
CA ALA A 259 25.04 -0.30 8.05
C ALA A 259 24.93 0.32 9.45
N VAL A 260 23.71 0.45 9.98
CA VAL A 260 23.46 0.89 11.37
C VAL A 260 23.97 -0.14 12.38
N GLY A 261 23.67 -1.43 12.18
CA GLY A 261 24.14 -2.50 13.06
C GLY A 261 25.67 -2.62 13.14
N HIS A 262 26.38 -2.27 12.07
CA HIS A 262 27.85 -2.21 12.04
C HIS A 262 28.43 -0.84 12.44
N GLY A 263 27.61 0.13 12.86
CA GLY A 263 28.07 1.46 13.26
C GLY A 263 28.62 2.33 12.12
N LYS A 264 28.41 1.93 10.85
CA LYS A 264 28.85 2.71 9.67
C LYS A 264 27.97 3.94 9.42
N ILE A 265 26.71 3.87 9.83
CA ILE A 265 25.73 4.94 9.77
C ILE A 265 25.12 5.09 11.18
N PRO A 266 24.91 6.33 11.69
CA PRO A 266 24.24 6.55 12.97
C PRO A 266 22.84 5.95 13.01
N ALA A 267 22.34 5.69 14.21
CA ALA A 267 20.96 5.26 14.38
C ALA A 267 19.98 6.30 13.79
N PRO A 268 18.89 5.85 13.12
CA PRO A 268 17.79 6.73 12.75
C PRO A 268 17.00 7.17 13.98
N ALA A 269 15.99 8.01 13.76
CA ALA A 269 15.06 8.41 14.82
C ALA A 269 14.37 7.17 15.44
N ASP A 270 14.32 7.12 16.76
CA ASP A 270 13.51 6.15 17.50
C ASP A 270 12.01 6.46 17.45
N LEU A 271 11.17 5.64 18.07
CA LEU A 271 9.71 5.81 17.99
C LEU A 271 9.20 7.14 18.58
N PRO A 272 9.61 7.57 19.78
CA PRO A 272 9.25 8.90 20.28
C PRO A 272 9.71 10.05 19.38
N GLN A 273 10.93 9.98 18.83
CA GLN A 273 11.44 10.98 17.89
C GLN A 273 10.65 10.98 16.57
N GLN A 274 10.30 9.80 16.04
CA GLN A 274 9.41 9.67 14.87
C GLN A 274 8.02 10.23 15.14
N GLY A 275 7.48 10.04 16.35
CA GLY A 275 6.22 10.64 16.77
C GLY A 275 6.26 12.17 16.74
N GLU A 276 7.35 12.75 17.23
CA GLU A 276 7.57 14.21 17.18
C GLU A 276 7.70 14.73 15.74
N LEU A 277 8.44 14.04 14.87
CA LEU A 277 8.58 14.42 13.46
C LEU A 277 7.25 14.30 12.70
N TYR A 278 6.46 13.26 12.99
CA TYR A 278 5.11 13.10 12.47
C TYR A 278 4.21 14.26 12.90
N ARG A 279 4.26 14.63 14.18
CA ARG A 279 3.51 15.74 14.74
C ARG A 279 3.85 17.06 14.04
N ILE A 280 5.15 17.37 13.88
CA ILE A 280 5.63 18.55 13.14
C ILE A 280 5.10 18.56 11.71
N GLY A 281 5.16 17.44 11.00
CA GLY A 281 4.68 17.34 9.62
C GLY A 281 3.17 17.52 9.48
N ALA A 282 2.41 16.83 10.34
CA ALA A 282 0.97 16.95 10.36
C ALA A 282 0.50 18.37 10.74
N ASP A 283 1.11 18.98 11.78
CA ASP A 283 0.81 20.36 12.17
C ASP A 283 1.05 21.35 11.02
N ALA A 284 2.21 21.27 10.36
CA ALA A 284 2.54 22.15 9.26
C ALA A 284 1.55 22.03 8.08
N LEU A 285 1.07 20.82 7.76
CA LEU A 285 0.12 20.61 6.67
C LEU A 285 -1.30 21.04 7.06
N ASP A 286 -1.73 20.76 8.30
CA ASP A 286 -3.05 21.12 8.83
C ASP A 286 -3.21 22.66 8.92
N GLU A 287 -2.18 23.38 9.39
CA GLU A 287 -2.16 24.85 9.46
C GLU A 287 -2.35 25.53 8.09
N LEU A 288 -2.02 24.82 7.01
CA LEU A 288 -2.14 25.27 5.64
C LEU A 288 -3.43 24.80 4.95
N GLY A 289 -4.30 24.10 5.68
CA GLY A 289 -5.57 23.59 5.16
C GLY A 289 -5.45 22.37 4.25
N TRP A 290 -4.31 21.65 4.28
CA TRP A 290 -4.23 20.37 3.57
C TRP A 290 -5.09 19.34 4.29
N CYS A 291 -5.74 18.48 3.51
CA CYS A 291 -6.64 17.46 4.04
C CYS A 291 -5.92 16.11 4.17
N GLN A 292 -5.84 15.57 5.37
CA GLN A 292 -5.34 14.21 5.59
C GLN A 292 -6.36 13.17 5.11
N ILE A 293 -6.18 12.62 3.90
CA ILE A 293 -7.10 11.66 3.27
C ILE A 293 -6.76 10.19 3.55
N SER A 294 -5.54 9.93 4.06
CA SER A 294 -5.09 8.64 4.59
C SER A 294 -4.09 8.88 5.72
N ASN A 295 -3.82 7.88 6.56
CA ASN A 295 -2.87 7.97 7.67
C ASN A 295 -1.51 8.56 7.32
N SER A 296 -1.02 8.34 6.09
CA SER A 296 0.24 8.88 5.60
C SER A 296 0.10 9.91 4.48
N HIS A 297 -1.11 10.25 4.02
CA HIS A 297 -1.31 11.02 2.79
C HIS A 297 -2.16 12.26 3.01
N TRP A 298 -1.67 13.40 2.53
CA TRP A 298 -2.36 14.69 2.56
C TRP A 298 -2.58 15.21 1.15
N ALA A 299 -3.78 15.72 0.90
CA ALA A 299 -4.16 16.37 -0.35
C ALA A 299 -4.27 17.88 -0.13
N ARG A 300 -3.63 18.66 -1.01
CA ARG A 300 -3.78 20.11 -1.09
C ARG A 300 -4.97 20.51 -1.96
N THR A 301 -5.22 19.74 -3.01
CA THR A 301 -6.27 20.00 -4.01
C THR A 301 -7.24 18.83 -4.10
N GLN A 302 -8.43 19.08 -4.63
CA GLN A 302 -9.42 18.02 -4.88
C GLN A 302 -9.02 17.06 -6.03
N ARG A 303 -7.94 17.36 -6.78
CA ARG A 303 -7.40 16.48 -7.82
C ARG A 303 -6.75 15.23 -7.23
N GLU A 304 -6.19 15.35 -6.03
CA GLU A 304 -5.56 14.22 -5.34
C GLU A 304 -6.62 13.41 -4.58
N ARG A 305 -6.79 12.15 -5.00
CA ARG A 305 -7.81 11.23 -4.47
C ARG A 305 -7.22 9.96 -3.86
N ASN A 306 -5.95 9.67 -4.13
CA ASN A 306 -5.19 8.49 -3.71
C ASN A 306 -5.97 7.18 -3.89
N ARG A 307 -6.65 7.03 -5.04
CA ARG A 307 -7.66 5.97 -5.22
C ARG A 307 -7.05 4.59 -5.07
N TYR A 308 -5.93 4.32 -5.74
CA TYR A 308 -5.32 2.99 -5.69
C TYR A 308 -4.98 2.58 -4.25
N ASN A 309 -4.21 3.40 -3.53
CA ASN A 309 -3.74 3.09 -2.17
C ASN A 309 -4.88 2.99 -1.16
N ARG A 310 -5.93 3.80 -1.31
CA ARG A 310 -7.14 3.71 -0.47
C ARG A 310 -7.91 2.43 -0.76
N LEU A 311 -8.18 2.14 -2.03
CA LEU A 311 -9.06 1.03 -2.43
C LEU A 311 -8.43 -0.34 -2.17
N ILE A 312 -7.11 -0.48 -2.34
CA ILE A 312 -6.44 -1.77 -2.07
C ILE A 312 -6.54 -2.15 -0.59
N LYS A 313 -6.45 -1.16 0.31
CA LYS A 313 -6.62 -1.34 1.76
C LYS A 313 -8.07 -1.56 2.18
N GLN A 314 -9.03 -1.26 1.31
CA GLN A 314 -10.46 -1.51 1.47
C GLN A 314 -10.90 -2.86 0.87
N GLY A 315 -9.95 -3.69 0.46
CA GLY A 315 -10.24 -5.02 -0.08
C GLY A 315 -10.74 -5.02 -1.52
N ALA A 316 -10.43 -4.00 -2.32
CA ALA A 316 -10.68 -4.07 -3.76
C ALA A 316 -9.97 -5.28 -4.39
N ASP A 317 -10.56 -5.82 -5.45
CA ASP A 317 -9.86 -6.73 -6.35
C ASP A 317 -8.71 -5.97 -7.03
N CYS A 318 -7.63 -6.65 -7.35
CA CYS A 318 -6.45 -6.06 -7.96
C CYS A 318 -5.88 -7.03 -8.99
N LEU A 319 -5.92 -6.63 -10.26
CA LEU A 319 -5.29 -7.34 -11.36
C LEU A 319 -3.81 -7.03 -11.34
N ALA A 320 -2.96 -8.03 -11.19
CA ALA A 320 -1.52 -7.84 -11.06
C ALA A 320 -0.78 -8.32 -12.30
N TYR A 321 0.17 -7.51 -12.78
CA TYR A 321 0.99 -7.79 -13.95
C TYR A 321 2.46 -7.48 -13.66
N GLY A 322 3.37 -8.17 -14.36
CA GLY A 322 4.81 -7.97 -14.20
C GLY A 322 5.43 -8.79 -13.06
N ALA A 323 6.70 -9.15 -13.23
CA ALA A 323 7.39 -10.06 -12.32
C ALA A 323 7.38 -9.55 -10.87
N GLY A 324 6.91 -10.37 -9.94
CA GLY A 324 6.83 -10.04 -8.51
C GLY A 324 5.62 -9.22 -8.08
N ALA A 325 4.66 -8.95 -8.98
CA ALA A 325 3.42 -8.28 -8.63
C ALA A 325 2.54 -9.11 -7.69
N GLY A 326 1.74 -8.44 -6.86
CA GLY A 326 0.74 -9.07 -5.99
C GLY A 326 -0.65 -8.62 -6.38
N GLY A 327 -1.61 -9.55 -6.45
CA GLY A 327 -2.97 -9.31 -6.88
C GLY A 327 -4.02 -10.03 -6.04
N SER A 328 -5.27 -9.80 -6.40
CA SER A 328 -6.42 -10.37 -5.70
C SER A 328 -7.69 -10.38 -6.52
N ILE A 329 -8.45 -11.46 -6.44
CA ILE A 329 -9.77 -11.59 -7.06
C ILE A 329 -10.67 -12.35 -6.07
N GLY A 330 -11.75 -11.71 -5.62
CA GLY A 330 -12.71 -12.30 -4.68
C GLY A 330 -12.07 -12.62 -3.33
N ARG A 331 -12.04 -13.90 -2.96
CA ARG A 331 -11.38 -14.38 -1.74
C ARG A 331 -9.91 -14.76 -1.95
N TYR A 332 -9.43 -14.78 -3.18
CA TYR A 332 -8.08 -15.21 -3.49
C TYR A 332 -7.11 -14.03 -3.55
N ARG A 333 -5.93 -14.23 -2.97
CA ARG A 333 -4.78 -13.33 -3.07
C ARG A 333 -3.64 -14.12 -3.71
N TYR A 334 -2.97 -13.55 -4.69
CA TYR A 334 -1.91 -14.23 -5.42
C TYR A 334 -0.70 -13.32 -5.58
N SER A 335 0.45 -13.93 -5.85
CA SER A 335 1.68 -13.26 -6.26
C SER A 335 2.18 -13.85 -7.56
N LEU A 336 2.85 -13.03 -8.35
CA LEU A 336 3.56 -13.47 -9.54
C LEU A 336 5.00 -13.82 -9.19
N VAL A 337 5.59 -14.76 -9.94
CA VAL A 337 7.01 -15.10 -9.77
C VAL A 337 7.87 -13.85 -9.92
N GLY A 338 8.80 -13.67 -8.98
CA GLY A 338 9.67 -12.49 -8.93
C GLY A 338 10.88 -12.58 -9.85
N ASP A 339 11.33 -13.79 -10.16
CA ASP A 339 12.48 -14.03 -11.01
C ASP A 339 12.10 -13.94 -12.50
N LEU A 340 12.90 -13.23 -13.28
CA LEU A 340 12.57 -12.93 -14.67
C LEU A 340 12.55 -14.15 -15.58
N ASP A 341 13.42 -15.13 -15.36
CA ASP A 341 13.51 -16.31 -16.23
C ASP A 341 12.28 -17.21 -16.09
N PRO A 342 11.84 -17.59 -14.87
CA PRO A 342 10.55 -18.25 -14.66
C PRO A 342 9.36 -17.43 -15.19
N TYR A 343 9.36 -16.11 -14.96
CA TYR A 343 8.31 -15.22 -15.45
C TYR A 343 8.21 -15.28 -16.98
N ARG A 344 9.35 -15.10 -17.68
CA ARG A 344 9.45 -15.19 -19.14
C ARG A 344 9.02 -16.56 -19.66
N ALA A 345 9.43 -17.64 -18.99
CA ALA A 345 9.09 -18.99 -19.40
C ALA A 345 7.58 -19.25 -19.32
N ALA A 346 6.90 -18.77 -18.28
CA ALA A 346 5.45 -18.90 -18.14
C ALA A 346 4.69 -18.11 -19.22
N ILE A 347 5.04 -16.84 -19.42
CA ILE A 347 4.44 -16.00 -20.47
C ILE A 347 4.59 -16.64 -21.86
N ARG A 348 5.76 -17.20 -22.19
CA ARG A 348 5.99 -17.89 -23.48
C ARG A 348 5.16 -19.16 -23.68
N ARG A 349 4.74 -19.82 -22.59
CA ARG A 349 3.82 -20.96 -22.66
C ARG A 349 2.36 -20.55 -22.75
N GLY A 350 2.06 -19.26 -22.61
CA GLY A 350 0.69 -18.75 -22.52
C GLY A 350 0.09 -18.83 -21.12
N ASP A 351 0.90 -19.11 -20.10
CA ASP A 351 0.45 -19.25 -18.71
C ASP A 351 0.50 -17.90 -17.97
N LYS A 352 -0.35 -17.75 -16.95
CA LYS A 352 -0.15 -16.72 -15.92
C LYS A 352 1.07 -17.10 -15.07
N PRO A 353 2.03 -16.19 -14.83
CA PRO A 353 3.26 -16.46 -14.08
C PRO A 353 2.99 -16.47 -12.55
N LEU A 354 2.08 -17.31 -12.09
CA LEU A 354 1.69 -17.43 -10.67
C LEU A 354 2.84 -18.02 -9.85
N GLY A 355 3.11 -17.39 -8.70
CA GLY A 355 4.06 -17.86 -7.69
C GLY A 355 3.34 -18.54 -6.53
N THR A 356 2.60 -17.77 -5.72
CA THR A 356 1.80 -18.31 -4.61
C THR A 356 0.36 -17.82 -4.70
N LEU A 357 -0.57 -18.64 -4.21
CA LEU A 357 -1.99 -18.29 -4.11
C LEU A 357 -2.50 -18.68 -2.72
N HIS A 358 -3.29 -17.80 -2.13
CA HIS A 358 -3.88 -17.99 -0.81
C HIS A 358 -5.36 -17.67 -0.86
N VAL A 359 -6.15 -18.40 -0.08
CA VAL A 359 -7.57 -18.13 0.13
C VAL A 359 -7.79 -17.43 1.46
N ALA A 360 -8.58 -16.36 1.44
CA ALA A 360 -8.99 -15.64 2.62
C ALA A 360 -10.20 -16.32 3.30
N ASP A 361 -10.24 -16.28 4.63
CA ASP A 361 -11.38 -16.80 5.40
C ASP A 361 -12.66 -15.93 5.24
N ALA A 362 -13.75 -16.37 5.85
CA ALA A 362 -15.06 -15.70 5.80
C ALA A 362 -15.10 -14.31 6.47
N LEU A 363 -14.16 -14.00 7.38
CA LEU A 363 -14.05 -12.71 8.06
C LEU A 363 -13.23 -11.68 7.28
N ALA A 364 -12.63 -12.06 6.15
CA ALA A 364 -11.83 -11.13 5.34
C ALA A 364 -12.57 -9.84 4.94
N PRO A 365 -13.84 -9.86 4.50
CA PRO A 365 -14.57 -8.63 4.17
C PRO A 365 -14.73 -7.67 5.36
N LEU A 366 -14.91 -8.21 6.57
CA LEU A 366 -14.98 -7.40 7.78
C LEU A 366 -13.61 -6.78 8.10
N ARG A 367 -12.53 -7.55 7.98
CA ARG A 367 -11.16 -7.04 8.17
C ARG A 367 -10.81 -5.97 7.13
N ASP A 368 -11.27 -6.11 5.89
CA ASP A 368 -11.10 -5.10 4.83
C ASP A 368 -11.84 -3.79 5.18
N ARG A 369 -13.02 -3.85 5.81
CA ARG A 369 -13.75 -2.66 6.31
C ARG A 369 -13.02 -1.98 7.47
N LEU A 370 -12.53 -2.78 8.43
CA LEU A 370 -11.72 -2.30 9.56
C LEU A 370 -10.45 -1.60 9.06
N ALA A 371 -9.71 -2.24 8.16
CA ALA A 371 -8.52 -1.68 7.53
C ALA A 371 -8.85 -0.39 6.77
N GLY A 372 -9.95 -0.39 6.01
CA GLY A 372 -10.44 0.76 5.28
C GLY A 372 -10.76 1.97 6.16
N GLY A 373 -11.46 1.76 7.28
CA GLY A 373 -11.84 2.81 8.21
C GLY A 373 -10.64 3.37 8.99
N ILE A 374 -9.77 2.48 9.49
CA ILE A 374 -8.53 2.89 10.16
C ILE A 374 -7.60 3.63 9.20
N GLU A 375 -7.53 3.23 7.93
CA GLU A 375 -6.70 3.88 6.91
C GLU A 375 -7.10 5.34 6.68
N VAL A 376 -8.40 5.62 6.57
CA VAL A 376 -8.91 6.99 6.38
C VAL A 376 -9.10 7.73 7.71
N GLY A 377 -8.86 7.07 8.84
CA GLY A 377 -9.02 7.60 10.19
C GLY A 377 -10.47 7.83 10.62
N CYS A 378 -11.42 7.15 9.97
CA CYS A 378 -12.84 7.17 10.31
C CYS A 378 -13.43 5.77 10.14
N LEU A 379 -13.86 5.14 11.23
CA LEU A 379 -14.44 3.81 11.26
C LEU A 379 -15.92 3.89 11.65
N ASP A 380 -16.80 3.35 10.81
CA ASP A 380 -18.22 3.19 11.11
C ASP A 380 -18.44 1.90 11.90
N LEU A 381 -18.89 2.03 13.14
CA LEU A 381 -19.13 0.91 14.05
C LEU A 381 -20.30 0.02 13.60
N THR A 382 -21.25 0.55 12.82
CA THR A 382 -22.38 -0.25 12.32
C THR A 382 -21.92 -1.35 11.37
N CYS A 383 -20.75 -1.19 10.74
CA CYS A 383 -20.21 -2.19 9.81
C CYS A 383 -19.59 -3.42 10.50
N LEU A 384 -19.44 -3.37 11.83
CA LEU A 384 -18.82 -4.42 12.65
C LEU A 384 -19.81 -5.51 13.05
N GLU A 385 -21.10 -5.19 13.11
CA GLU A 385 -22.13 -6.18 13.40
C GLU A 385 -22.50 -6.90 12.10
N THR A 386 -22.10 -8.16 12.00
CA THR A 386 -22.30 -8.98 10.80
C THR A 386 -22.77 -10.37 11.19
N ALA A 387 -23.45 -11.07 10.28
CA ALA A 387 -23.86 -12.46 10.50
C ALA A 387 -22.67 -13.39 10.81
N GLN A 388 -21.48 -13.08 10.28
CA GLN A 388 -20.25 -13.83 10.48
C GLN A 388 -19.53 -13.49 11.79
N ALA A 389 -19.86 -12.39 12.46
CA ALA A 389 -19.21 -11.94 13.69
C ALA A 389 -20.21 -11.30 14.68
N PRO A 390 -21.21 -12.06 15.17
CA PRO A 390 -22.22 -11.50 16.06
C PRO A 390 -21.62 -11.02 17.39
N GLY A 391 -22.07 -9.86 17.86
CA GLY A 391 -21.63 -9.23 19.10
C GLY A 391 -20.17 -8.75 19.09
N LEU A 392 -19.53 -8.65 17.92
CA LEU A 392 -18.17 -8.14 17.81
C LEU A 392 -18.07 -6.69 18.30
N LEU A 393 -19.06 -5.85 17.98
CA LEU A 393 -19.07 -4.47 18.45
C LEU A 393 -19.02 -4.41 19.99
N SER A 394 -19.86 -5.19 20.66
CA SER A 394 -19.88 -5.27 22.13
C SER A 394 -18.56 -5.80 22.70
N ALA A 395 -17.87 -6.71 22.00
CA ALA A 395 -16.56 -7.19 22.42
C ALA A 395 -15.45 -6.15 22.26
N LEU A 396 -15.60 -5.22 21.31
CA LEU A 396 -14.64 -4.15 21.04
C LEU A 396 -14.93 -2.85 21.81
N ASP A 397 -16.16 -2.65 22.31
CA ASP A 397 -16.53 -1.44 23.06
C ASP A 397 -15.56 -1.10 24.21
N PRO A 398 -15.15 -2.05 25.09
CA PRO A 398 -14.18 -1.74 26.15
C PRO A 398 -12.83 -1.27 25.61
N LEU A 399 -12.42 -1.78 24.45
CA LEU A 399 -11.17 -1.37 23.79
C LEU A 399 -11.29 0.05 23.21
N PHE A 400 -12.42 0.38 22.59
CA PHE A 400 -12.67 1.72 22.06
C PHE A 400 -12.75 2.76 23.17
N ASP A 401 -13.42 2.45 24.28
CA ASP A 401 -13.47 3.32 25.46
C ASP A 401 -12.07 3.57 26.03
N GLN A 402 -11.25 2.52 26.10
CA GLN A 402 -9.87 2.64 26.56
C GLN A 402 -9.02 3.49 25.62
N TRP A 403 -9.10 3.27 24.32
CA TRP A 403 -8.35 4.05 23.33
C TRP A 403 -8.83 5.51 23.27
N SER A 404 -10.09 5.78 23.57
CA SER A 404 -10.62 7.13 23.77
C SER A 404 -9.96 7.81 24.98
N GLN A 405 -9.91 7.12 26.13
CA GLN A 405 -9.22 7.60 27.33
C GLN A 405 -7.71 7.82 27.11
N ALA A 406 -7.08 6.96 26.31
CA ALA A 406 -5.68 7.11 25.91
C ALA A 406 -5.45 8.20 24.83
N GLY A 407 -6.51 8.89 24.38
CA GLY A 407 -6.40 9.99 23.41
C GLY A 407 -6.08 9.54 21.98
N LEU A 408 -6.32 8.27 21.63
CA LEU A 408 -6.06 7.72 20.30
C LEU A 408 -7.26 7.88 19.35
N LEU A 409 -8.47 7.97 19.88
CA LEU A 409 -9.68 8.17 19.07
C LEU A 409 -10.71 9.04 19.79
N ARG A 410 -11.72 9.47 19.03
CA ARG A 410 -12.93 10.12 19.53
C ARG A 410 -14.13 9.39 18.96
N ARG A 411 -15.17 9.22 19.78
CA ARG A 411 -16.45 8.63 19.37
C ARG A 411 -17.45 9.74 19.08
N ASP A 412 -18.10 9.67 17.92
CA ASP A 412 -19.20 10.54 17.51
C ASP A 412 -20.36 9.66 17.02
N GLY A 413 -21.30 9.36 17.93
CA GLY A 413 -22.37 8.40 17.66
C GLY A 413 -21.84 7.02 17.26
N SER A 414 -22.14 6.59 16.04
CA SER A 414 -21.66 5.33 15.46
C SER A 414 -20.31 5.44 14.76
N LEU A 415 -19.70 6.63 14.71
CA LEU A 415 -18.41 6.85 14.07
C LEU A 415 -17.30 6.93 15.12
N ILE A 416 -16.15 6.36 14.78
CA ILE A 416 -14.89 6.56 15.46
C ILE A 416 -13.98 7.38 14.56
N HIS A 417 -13.45 8.47 15.09
CA HIS A 417 -12.43 9.29 14.43
C HIS A 417 -11.10 9.09 15.13
N LEU A 418 -10.05 8.72 14.37
CA LEU A 418 -8.71 8.65 14.92
C LEU A 418 -8.19 10.06 15.21
N THR A 419 -7.61 10.25 16.39
CA THR A 419 -6.81 11.46 16.65
C THR A 419 -5.50 11.38 15.88
N ARG A 420 -4.70 12.44 15.91
CA ARG A 420 -3.34 12.41 15.36
C ARG A 420 -2.50 11.27 15.97
N ALA A 421 -2.63 11.02 17.27
CA ALA A 421 -2.00 9.89 17.93
C ALA A 421 -2.53 8.54 17.43
N GLY A 422 -3.85 8.42 17.25
CA GLY A 422 -4.45 7.21 16.67
C GLY A 422 -3.98 6.92 15.26
N ARG A 423 -3.84 7.96 14.42
CA ARG A 423 -3.31 7.81 13.06
C ARG A 423 -1.83 7.44 13.06
N PHE A 424 -1.03 8.07 13.93
CA PHE A 424 0.36 7.65 14.12
C PHE A 424 0.41 6.18 14.51
N TRP A 425 -0.41 5.72 15.47
CA TRP A 425 -0.43 4.34 15.96
C TRP A 425 -1.35 3.38 15.19
N SER A 426 -1.86 3.77 14.02
CA SER A 426 -2.87 3.00 13.30
C SER A 426 -2.49 1.55 12.99
N PRO A 427 -1.21 1.16 12.75
CA PRO A 427 -0.83 -0.24 12.61
C PRO A 427 -1.11 -1.08 13.86
N ASN A 428 -0.89 -0.51 15.06
CA ASN A 428 -1.16 -1.20 16.32
C ASN A 428 -2.66 -1.38 16.54
N LEU A 429 -3.44 -0.34 16.24
CA LEU A 429 -4.91 -0.39 16.35
C LEU A 429 -5.47 -1.44 15.40
N LEU A 430 -5.05 -1.42 14.14
CA LEU A 430 -5.49 -2.38 13.15
C LEU A 430 -5.07 -3.82 13.51
N ARG A 431 -3.86 -4.01 14.04
CA ARG A 431 -3.41 -5.33 14.51
C ARG A 431 -4.31 -5.86 15.62
N ALA A 432 -4.59 -5.06 16.65
CA ALA A 432 -5.47 -5.44 17.74
C ALA A 432 -6.88 -5.83 17.25
N LEU A 433 -7.46 -5.02 16.36
CA LEU A 433 -8.77 -5.30 15.77
C LEU A 433 -8.79 -6.63 15.02
N ASN A 434 -7.74 -6.94 14.25
CA ASN A 434 -7.63 -8.20 13.52
C ASN A 434 -7.42 -9.42 14.44
N ASP A 435 -6.60 -9.28 15.49
CA ASP A 435 -6.34 -10.36 16.44
C ASP A 435 -7.62 -10.72 17.21
N ILE A 436 -8.41 -9.72 17.62
CA ILE A 436 -9.71 -9.92 18.28
C ILE A 436 -10.74 -10.54 17.32
N CYS A 437 -10.77 -10.12 16.05
CA CYS A 437 -11.64 -10.77 15.06
C CYS A 437 -11.29 -12.26 14.89
N THR A 438 -10.00 -12.59 14.91
CA THR A 438 -9.52 -13.96 14.66
C THR A 438 -9.75 -14.88 15.86
N SER A 439 -9.42 -14.44 17.08
CA SER A 439 -9.59 -15.23 18.31
C SER A 439 -11.06 -15.59 18.56
N ARG A 440 -11.97 -14.73 18.13
CA ARG A 440 -13.41 -14.92 18.24
C ARG A 440 -13.96 -15.98 17.28
N SER A 441 -13.40 -16.06 16.08
CA SER A 441 -13.72 -17.13 15.11
C SER A 441 -13.39 -18.51 15.70
N ALA A 442 -12.21 -18.64 16.31
CA ALA A 442 -11.77 -19.90 16.90
C ALA A 442 -12.68 -20.37 18.05
N LEU A 443 -13.20 -19.43 18.85
CA LEU A 443 -14.15 -19.73 19.92
C LEU A 443 -15.53 -20.15 19.39
N ALA A 444 -16.01 -19.52 18.32
CA ALA A 444 -17.28 -19.87 17.69
C ALA A 444 -17.24 -21.24 16.99
N GLU A 445 -16.08 -21.63 16.42
CA GLU A 445 -15.86 -22.96 15.85
C GLU A 445 -15.76 -24.04 16.93
N SER A 446 -15.22 -23.74 18.11
CA SER A 446 -15.16 -24.70 19.24
C SER A 446 -16.48 -24.91 19.98
N ASP A 447 -17.42 -23.96 19.88
CA ASP A 447 -18.77 -24.05 20.46
C ASP A 447 -19.80 -24.69 19.50
N CYS A 448 -19.36 -25.15 18.32
CA CYS A 448 -20.22 -25.90 17.41
C CYS A 448 -20.36 -27.34 17.96
N PRO A 449 -21.57 -27.80 18.37
CA PRO A 449 -21.74 -29.15 18.88
C PRO A 449 -21.34 -30.16 17.80
N ASP A 450 -20.60 -31.19 18.21
CA ASP A 450 -20.29 -32.34 17.34
C ASP A 450 -21.55 -32.78 16.59
N PRO A 451 -21.46 -33.08 15.28
CA PRO A 451 -22.59 -33.64 14.56
C PRO A 451 -23.10 -34.85 15.32
N ILE A 452 -24.36 -34.77 15.74
CA ILE A 452 -25.05 -35.79 16.53
C ILE A 452 -24.76 -37.15 15.89
N PRO A 453 -24.13 -38.11 16.60
CA PRO A 453 -23.87 -39.43 16.04
C PRO A 453 -25.22 -40.03 15.69
N ASN A 454 -25.35 -40.43 14.42
CA ASN A 454 -26.53 -41.03 13.85
C ASN A 454 -26.84 -42.33 14.61
N ARG A 455 -27.65 -42.26 15.67
CA ARG A 455 -28.20 -43.44 16.36
C ARG A 455 -29.31 -44.01 15.50
N GLY A 456 -28.91 -44.74 14.47
CA GLY A 456 -29.79 -45.66 13.76
C GLY A 456 -29.70 -47.04 14.41
N GLU A 457 -30.68 -47.37 15.23
CA GLU A 457 -31.24 -48.72 15.50
C GLU A 457 -32.50 -48.51 16.37
N PRO A 458 -33.58 -49.33 16.28
CA PRO A 458 -33.55 -50.77 15.96
C PRO A 458 -34.70 -51.30 15.04
N THR A 459 -34.44 -52.40 14.33
CA THR A 459 -35.17 -53.70 14.31
C THR A 459 -34.50 -54.66 13.35
#